data_AF-A0A7W1J5W0-F1
#
_entry.id   AF-A0A7W1J5W0-F1
#
_cell.length_a   1.000
_cell.length_b   1.000
_cell.length_c   1.000
_cell.angle_alpha   90.00
_cell.angle_beta   90.00
_cell.angle_gamma   90.00
#
_symmetry.space_group_name_H-M   'P 1'
#
loop_
_entity.id
_entity.type
_entity.pdbx_description
1 polymer ?
#
loop_
_entity_poly.entity_id
_entity_poly.type
_entity_poly.pdbx_seq_one_letter_code
_entity_poly.pdbx_strand_id
1 'polypeptide(L)'
;YTGEGAKTVIASKAHAKISMRLVPHQNSTKITELFKKYFESIAPKSVKVKVMPHHGGEPVVTPSNSIAYKAASMAMETTFGKKPVPVRSGGSIPIVAMFKSELGLDSVLMGFGLDSDAIHSPNEHYGVFNYLKGIETIPYFYKNFADLSK
;
A
#
# COMPACT_ATOMS: atom_id res chain seq x y z
N TYR A 1 -21.71 14.60 20.68
CA TYR A 1 -22.73 13.52 20.75
C TYR A 1 -22.17 12.13 20.39
N THR A 2 -20.84 11.94 20.34
CA THR A 2 -20.19 10.76 19.73
C THR A 2 -19.60 9.76 20.73
N GLY A 3 -19.86 9.94 22.03
CA GLY A 3 -19.41 9.05 23.10
C GLY A 3 -20.56 8.22 23.67
N GLU A 4 -20.25 7.33 24.60
CA GLU A 4 -21.14 6.30 25.13
C GLU A 4 -22.49 6.82 25.68
N GLY A 5 -23.51 5.96 25.66
CA GLY A 5 -24.88 6.24 26.10
C GLY A 5 -25.83 6.75 25.00
N ALA A 6 -27.11 6.90 25.35
CA ALA A 6 -28.15 7.36 24.42
C ALA A 6 -28.18 8.89 24.28
N LYS A 7 -28.34 9.39 23.04
CA LYS A 7 -28.42 10.83 22.75
C LYS A 7 -29.51 11.12 21.72
N THR A 8 -30.53 11.86 22.12
CA THR A 8 -31.65 12.30 21.28
C THR A 8 -31.32 13.63 20.59
N VAL A 9 -30.27 13.64 19.78
CA VAL A 9 -29.74 14.86 19.15
C VAL A 9 -29.64 14.73 17.63
N ILE A 10 -30.10 15.76 16.92
CA ILE A 10 -29.87 15.93 15.49
C ILE A 10 -28.61 16.78 15.32
N ALA A 11 -27.55 16.18 14.79
CA ALA A 11 -26.27 16.88 14.61
C ALA A 11 -26.36 17.90 13.48
N SER A 12 -25.90 19.13 13.72
CA SER A 12 -25.84 20.19 12.70
C SER A 12 -24.66 20.04 11.73
N LYS A 13 -23.70 19.16 12.04
CA LYS A 13 -22.52 18.86 11.22
C LYS A 13 -22.16 17.37 11.33
N ALA A 14 -21.77 16.80 10.20
CA ALA A 14 -21.24 15.46 10.08
C ALA A 14 -19.96 15.47 9.22
N HIS A 15 -19.09 14.48 9.43
CA HIS A 15 -17.84 14.33 8.69
C HIS A 15 -17.64 12.87 8.31
N ALA A 16 -17.08 12.64 7.13
CA ALA A 16 -16.63 11.33 6.67
C ALA A 16 -15.20 11.42 6.16
N LYS A 17 -14.41 10.39 6.39
CA LYS A 17 -13.09 10.19 5.76
C LYS A 17 -13.25 9.07 4.73
N ILE A 18 -13.00 9.39 3.47
CA ILE A 18 -13.19 8.46 2.34
C ILE A 18 -11.84 8.29 1.65
N SER A 19 -11.44 7.05 1.42
CA SER A 19 -10.26 6.71 0.64
C SER A 19 -10.65 5.88 -0.57
N MET A 20 -9.85 5.97 -1.63
CA MET A 20 -10.03 5.21 -2.87
C MET A 20 -8.70 4.52 -3.20
N ARG A 21 -8.73 3.20 -3.38
CA ARG A 21 -7.56 2.45 -3.87
C ARG A 21 -7.51 2.57 -5.38
N LEU A 22 -6.38 3.05 -5.89
CA LEU A 22 -6.17 3.22 -7.31
C LEU A 22 -5.55 1.96 -7.92
N VAL A 23 -5.90 1.70 -9.17
CA VAL A 23 -5.36 0.61 -10.00
C VAL A 23 -4.64 1.20 -11.23
N PRO A 24 -3.81 0.42 -11.95
CA PRO A 24 -3.04 0.93 -13.07
C PRO A 24 -3.89 1.75 -14.06
N HIS A 25 -3.27 2.78 -14.64
CA HIS A 25 -3.89 3.74 -15.57
C HIS A 25 -4.90 4.72 -14.94
N GLN A 26 -5.01 4.75 -13.61
CA GLN A 26 -5.67 5.84 -12.89
C GLN A 26 -4.65 6.90 -12.44
N ASN A 27 -5.10 8.15 -12.31
CA ASN A 27 -4.32 9.27 -11.80
C ASN A 27 -5.01 9.84 -10.56
N SER A 28 -4.27 10.04 -9.48
CA SER A 28 -4.84 10.45 -8.19
C SER A 28 -5.54 11.81 -8.23
N THR A 29 -4.97 12.79 -8.95
CA THR A 29 -5.58 14.11 -9.13
C THR A 29 -6.91 14.01 -9.88
N LYS A 30 -6.94 13.28 -11.01
CA LYS A 30 -8.15 13.10 -11.81
C LYS A 30 -9.27 12.40 -11.02
N ILE A 31 -8.95 11.35 -10.28
CA ILE A 31 -9.93 10.63 -9.46
C ILE A 31 -10.47 11.52 -8.33
N THR A 32 -9.60 12.32 -7.70
CA THR A 32 -10.00 13.28 -6.67
C THR A 32 -11.00 14.31 -7.21
N GLU A 33 -10.72 14.89 -8.38
CA GLU A 33 -11.63 15.86 -9.01
C GLU A 33 -12.96 15.23 -9.43
N LEU A 34 -12.93 14.02 -10.00
CA LEU A 34 -14.16 13.29 -10.35
C LEU A 34 -15.03 13.01 -9.12
N PHE A 35 -14.42 12.53 -8.04
CA PHE A 35 -15.12 12.28 -6.79
C PHE A 35 -15.70 13.56 -6.20
N LYS A 36 -14.89 14.62 -6.08
CA LYS A 36 -15.32 15.92 -5.54
C LYS A 36 -16.53 16.45 -6.31
N LYS A 37 -16.42 16.52 -7.64
CA LYS A 37 -17.49 17.02 -8.51
C LYS A 37 -18.78 16.22 -8.32
N TYR A 38 -18.69 14.88 -8.31
CA TYR A 38 -19.86 14.03 -8.14
C TYR A 38 -20.48 14.20 -6.76
N PHE A 39 -19.68 14.15 -5.71
CA PHE A 39 -20.14 14.21 -4.32
C PHE A 39 -20.81 15.56 -3.99
N GLU A 40 -20.28 16.66 -4.52
CA GLU A 40 -20.90 17.98 -4.41
C GLU A 40 -22.20 18.08 -5.23
N SER A 41 -22.27 17.43 -6.40
CA SER A 41 -23.45 17.48 -7.28
C SER A 41 -24.68 16.76 -6.73
N ILE A 42 -24.49 15.75 -5.89
CA ILE A 42 -25.59 14.98 -5.28
C ILE A 42 -26.07 15.56 -3.95
N ALA A 43 -25.44 16.64 -3.46
CA ALA A 43 -25.82 17.28 -2.21
C ALA A 43 -27.24 17.88 -2.31
N PRO A 44 -28.17 17.56 -1.38
CA PRO A 44 -29.45 18.24 -1.32
C PRO A 44 -29.28 19.74 -1.13
N LYS A 45 -30.19 20.56 -1.67
CA LYS A 45 -30.13 22.03 -1.56
C LYS A 45 -30.08 22.55 -0.11
N SER A 46 -30.58 21.77 0.86
CA SER A 46 -30.58 22.08 2.28
C SER A 46 -29.25 21.75 2.99
N VAL A 47 -28.28 21.14 2.31
CA VAL A 47 -27.02 20.67 2.90
C VAL A 47 -25.83 21.37 2.25
N LYS A 48 -24.92 21.89 3.08
CA LYS A 48 -23.62 22.41 2.62
C LYS A 48 -22.57 21.31 2.71
N VAL A 49 -22.02 20.93 1.57
CA VAL A 49 -20.91 19.97 1.48
C VAL A 49 -19.61 20.71 1.21
N LYS A 50 -18.53 20.28 1.87
CA LYS A 50 -17.15 20.72 1.59
C LYS A 50 -16.27 19.48 1.47
N VAL A 51 -15.73 19.23 0.28
CA VAL A 51 -14.75 18.15 0.05
C VAL A 51 -13.35 18.73 0.21
N MET A 52 -12.52 18.07 1.04
CA MET A 52 -11.13 18.47 1.29
C MET A 52 -10.20 17.32 0.86
N PRO A 53 -9.53 17.43 -0.30
CA PRO A 53 -8.49 16.50 -0.70
C PRO A 53 -7.35 16.46 0.34
N HIS A 54 -6.86 15.26 0.64
CA HIS A 54 -5.76 15.06 1.58
C HIS A 54 -4.49 14.58 0.86
N HIS A 55 -4.40 13.28 0.57
CA HIS A 55 -3.22 12.66 -0.04
C HIS A 55 -3.61 11.99 -1.37
N GLY A 56 -2.72 12.08 -2.34
CA GLY A 56 -2.73 11.26 -3.56
C GLY A 56 -1.55 10.30 -3.55
N GLY A 57 -1.77 9.08 -4.03
CA GLY A 57 -0.71 8.08 -4.21
C GLY A 57 -0.96 7.33 -5.52
N GLU A 58 0.02 7.38 -6.42
CA GLU A 58 -0.11 6.73 -7.72
C GLU A 58 0.04 5.21 -7.59
N PRO A 59 -0.75 4.42 -8.35
CA PRO A 59 -0.61 2.98 -8.39
C PRO A 59 0.71 2.59 -9.08
N VAL A 60 1.31 1.48 -8.66
CA VAL A 60 2.55 0.98 -9.25
C VAL A 60 2.49 -0.53 -9.47
N VAL A 61 3.10 -0.97 -10.56
CA VAL A 61 3.35 -2.38 -10.87
C VAL A 61 4.82 -2.51 -11.17
N THR A 62 5.51 -3.37 -10.42
CA THR A 62 6.94 -3.65 -10.60
C THR A 62 7.12 -4.91 -11.45
N PRO A 63 8.17 -4.97 -12.28
CA PRO A 63 8.40 -6.11 -13.17
C PRO A 63 8.87 -7.36 -12.42
N SER A 64 8.20 -8.49 -12.65
CA SER A 64 8.54 -9.81 -12.12
C SER A 64 9.60 -10.57 -12.93
N ASN A 65 10.20 -9.94 -13.93
CA ASN A 65 11.32 -10.50 -14.71
C ASN A 65 12.65 -9.74 -14.47
N SER A 66 12.65 -8.74 -13.60
CA SER A 66 13.84 -7.95 -13.26
C SER A 66 14.90 -8.79 -12.54
N ILE A 67 16.18 -8.36 -12.65
CA ILE A 67 17.29 -8.96 -11.91
C ILE A 67 17.01 -8.93 -10.40
N ALA A 68 16.53 -7.79 -9.89
CA ALA A 68 16.18 -7.62 -8.49
C ALA A 68 15.09 -8.60 -8.03
N TYR A 69 14.03 -8.80 -8.83
CA TYR A 69 12.99 -9.79 -8.52
C TYR A 69 13.54 -11.23 -8.52
N LYS A 70 14.34 -11.60 -9.53
CA LYS A 70 14.94 -12.94 -9.60
C LYS A 70 15.84 -13.21 -8.38
N ALA A 71 16.68 -12.24 -8.02
CA ALA A 71 17.54 -12.33 -6.84
C ALA A 71 16.73 -12.52 -5.54
N ALA A 72 15.65 -11.76 -5.37
CA ALA A 72 14.75 -11.88 -4.22
C ALA A 72 14.04 -13.25 -4.19
N SER A 73 13.55 -13.72 -5.34
CA SER A 73 12.91 -15.04 -5.46
C SER A 73 13.87 -16.17 -5.05
N MET A 74 15.12 -16.13 -5.52
CA MET A 74 16.16 -17.11 -5.18
C MET A 74 16.54 -17.06 -3.70
N ALA A 75 16.59 -15.86 -3.11
CA ALA A 75 16.90 -15.68 -1.70
C ALA A 75 15.80 -16.29 -0.81
N MET A 76 14.54 -15.99 -1.11
CA MET A 76 13.39 -16.55 -0.42
C MET A 76 13.33 -18.08 -0.58
N GLU A 77 13.59 -18.61 -1.77
CA GLU A 77 13.61 -20.07 -1.99
C GLU A 77 14.70 -20.77 -1.18
N THR A 78 15.89 -20.15 -1.07
CA THR A 78 16.99 -20.66 -0.25
C THR A 78 16.60 -20.77 1.23
N THR A 79 15.97 -19.75 1.80
CA THR A 79 15.73 -19.69 3.25
C THR A 79 14.39 -20.29 3.69
N PHE A 80 13.37 -20.26 2.82
CA PHE A 80 12.04 -20.82 3.11
C PHE A 80 11.81 -22.20 2.47
N GLY A 81 12.74 -22.68 1.63
CA GLY A 81 12.68 -24.00 1.00
C GLY A 81 11.60 -24.16 -0.08
N LYS A 82 10.97 -23.05 -0.50
CA LYS A 82 9.95 -23.02 -1.56
C LYS A 82 10.05 -21.74 -2.38
N LYS A 83 9.85 -21.88 -3.69
CA LYS A 83 9.78 -20.75 -4.60
C LYS A 83 8.61 -19.81 -4.23
N PRO A 84 8.85 -18.51 -4.01
CA PRO A 84 7.77 -17.58 -3.70
C PRO A 84 6.90 -17.28 -4.93
N VAL A 85 5.67 -16.88 -4.68
CA VAL A 85 4.72 -16.45 -5.72
C VAL A 85 4.69 -14.91 -5.76
N PRO A 86 4.82 -14.27 -6.94
CA PRO A 86 4.62 -12.83 -7.05
C PRO A 86 3.16 -12.49 -6.77
N VAL A 87 2.92 -11.52 -5.90
CA VAL A 87 1.58 -11.04 -5.54
C VAL A 87 1.45 -9.54 -5.77
N ARG A 88 0.20 -9.09 -5.87
CA ARG A 88 -0.17 -7.68 -5.77
C ARG A 88 -0.86 -7.46 -4.43
N SER A 89 -0.71 -6.26 -3.87
CA SER A 89 -1.36 -5.89 -2.61
C SER A 89 -2.31 -4.73 -2.82
N GLY A 90 -3.40 -4.70 -2.03
CA GLY A 90 -4.29 -3.54 -1.93
C GLY A 90 -3.72 -2.41 -1.07
N GLY A 91 -2.56 -2.62 -0.41
CA GLY A 91 -1.82 -1.57 0.30
C GLY A 91 -1.27 -0.49 -0.64
N SER A 92 -0.70 0.57 -0.07
CA SER A 92 -0.04 1.61 -0.86
C SER A 92 1.25 2.07 -0.19
N ILE A 93 2.32 2.13 -1.00
CA ILE A 93 3.62 2.65 -0.61
C ILE A 93 3.97 3.70 -1.68
N PRO A 94 3.50 4.97 -1.54
CA PRO A 94 3.56 5.96 -2.61
C PRO A 94 4.97 6.25 -3.15
N ILE A 95 5.99 6.10 -2.29
CA ILE A 95 7.39 6.31 -2.68
C ILE A 95 7.87 5.34 -3.76
N VAL A 96 7.26 4.15 -3.90
CA VAL A 96 7.63 3.18 -4.94
C VAL A 96 7.31 3.70 -6.34
N ALA A 97 6.16 4.35 -6.52
CA ALA A 97 5.83 5.02 -7.76
C ALA A 97 6.77 6.20 -8.04
N MET A 98 7.13 6.95 -6.98
CA MET A 98 8.04 8.09 -7.07
C MET A 98 9.47 7.67 -7.46
N PHE A 99 10.02 6.57 -6.91
CA PHE A 99 11.32 6.09 -7.35
C PHE A 99 11.36 5.80 -8.85
N LYS A 100 10.26 5.25 -9.41
CA LYS A 100 10.18 5.02 -10.84
C LYS A 100 10.10 6.32 -11.65
N SER A 101 9.30 7.30 -11.21
CA SER A 101 9.15 8.57 -11.94
C SER A 101 10.39 9.45 -11.86
N GLU A 102 11.01 9.54 -10.68
CA GLU A 102 12.13 10.45 -10.42
C GLU A 102 13.48 9.86 -10.82
N LEU A 103 13.68 8.55 -10.60
CA LEU A 103 14.98 7.89 -10.83
C LEU A 103 14.98 6.99 -12.07
N GLY A 104 13.82 6.68 -12.65
CA GLY A 104 13.70 5.70 -13.74
C GLY A 104 13.89 4.24 -13.30
N LEU A 105 14.17 4.00 -12.02
CA LEU A 105 14.53 2.69 -11.47
C LEU A 105 13.30 1.88 -11.06
N ASP A 106 13.34 0.58 -11.35
CA ASP A 106 12.36 -0.36 -10.83
C ASP A 106 12.70 -0.75 -9.38
N SER A 107 11.67 -0.86 -8.54
CA SER A 107 11.79 -1.35 -7.17
C SER A 107 11.42 -2.83 -7.09
N VAL A 108 12.07 -3.57 -6.19
CA VAL A 108 11.59 -4.89 -5.74
C VAL A 108 11.02 -4.74 -4.33
N LEU A 109 9.83 -5.25 -4.11
CA LEU A 109 9.21 -5.30 -2.79
C LEU A 109 9.41 -6.71 -2.22
N MET A 110 10.19 -6.80 -1.16
CA MET A 110 10.49 -8.04 -0.44
C MET A 110 10.17 -7.82 1.03
N GLY A 111 9.03 -8.37 1.47
CA GLY A 111 8.57 -8.30 2.85
C GLY A 111 8.41 -9.70 3.43
N PHE A 112 8.48 -9.80 4.75
CA PHE A 112 8.38 -11.06 5.48
C PHE A 112 7.18 -11.09 6.44
N GLY A 113 6.36 -10.03 6.48
CA GLY A 113 5.16 -10.00 7.30
C GLY A 113 4.06 -10.93 6.77
N LEU A 114 3.12 -11.26 7.65
CA LEU A 114 1.94 -12.08 7.35
C LEU A 114 0.67 -11.22 7.47
N ASP A 115 -0.41 -11.65 6.83
CA ASP A 115 -1.72 -10.99 6.96
C ASP A 115 -2.23 -10.98 8.41
N SER A 116 -1.78 -11.94 9.23
CA SER A 116 -2.07 -12.02 10.67
C SER A 116 -1.38 -10.95 11.51
N ASP A 117 -0.34 -10.28 10.99
CA ASP A 117 0.44 -9.28 11.74
C ASP A 117 -0.37 -8.03 12.11
N ALA A 118 -1.57 -7.88 11.54
CA ALA A 118 -2.56 -6.88 11.93
C ALA A 118 -2.03 -5.43 11.85
N ILE A 119 -1.22 -5.14 10.84
CA ILE A 119 -0.61 -3.81 10.61
C ILE A 119 -1.71 -2.73 10.64
N HIS A 120 -1.49 -1.67 11.42
CA HIS A 120 -2.45 -0.58 11.70
C HIS A 120 -3.68 -0.96 12.53
N SER A 121 -3.68 -2.12 13.19
CA SER A 121 -4.78 -2.58 14.04
C SER A 121 -4.32 -2.83 15.49
N PRO A 122 -5.23 -2.89 16.47
CA PRO A 122 -4.88 -3.33 17.82
C PRO A 122 -4.20 -4.70 17.81
N ASN A 123 -3.26 -4.90 18.74
CA ASN A 123 -2.44 -6.12 18.84
C ASN A 123 -1.62 -6.43 17.58
N GLU A 124 -1.20 -5.39 16.84
CA GLU A 124 -0.17 -5.52 15.80
C GLU A 124 1.04 -6.28 16.34
N HIS A 125 1.49 -7.30 15.62
CA HIS A 125 2.59 -8.16 16.04
C HIS A 125 3.47 -8.53 14.85
N TYR A 126 4.64 -9.11 15.16
CA TYR A 126 5.52 -9.63 14.14
C TYR A 126 6.19 -10.91 14.64
N GLY A 127 6.07 -11.98 13.85
CA GLY A 127 6.58 -13.30 14.25
C GLY A 127 8.10 -13.33 14.37
N VAL A 128 8.64 -13.83 15.49
CA VAL A 128 10.09 -14.00 15.69
C VAL A 128 10.70 -14.88 14.59
N PHE A 129 9.97 -15.90 14.13
CA PHE A 129 10.38 -16.72 12.99
C PHE A 129 10.60 -15.88 11.73
N ASN A 130 9.64 -15.02 11.35
CA ASN A 130 9.71 -14.16 10.17
C ASN A 130 10.79 -13.09 10.31
N TYR A 131 11.02 -12.58 11.53
CA TYR A 131 12.13 -11.68 11.85
C TYR A 131 13.48 -12.33 11.59
N LEU A 132 13.72 -13.52 12.16
CA LEU A 132 14.96 -14.26 11.98
C LEU A 132 15.14 -14.71 10.52
N LYS A 133 14.07 -15.15 9.85
CA LYS A 133 14.11 -15.47 8.42
C LYS A 133 14.42 -14.25 7.55
N GLY A 134 13.93 -13.07 7.91
CA GLY A 134 14.30 -11.83 7.23
C GLY A 134 15.80 -11.57 7.30
N ILE A 135 16.38 -11.68 8.51
CA ILE A 135 17.83 -11.54 8.74
C ILE A 135 18.61 -12.58 7.92
N GLU A 136 18.17 -13.82 7.89
CA GLU A 136 18.80 -14.89 7.09
C GLU A 136 18.71 -14.62 5.58
N THR A 137 17.58 -14.09 5.10
CA THR A 137 17.28 -13.97 3.65
C THR A 137 17.95 -12.78 2.98
N ILE A 138 18.02 -11.63 3.65
CA ILE A 138 18.55 -10.38 3.06
C ILE A 138 19.99 -10.53 2.53
N PRO A 139 20.93 -11.20 3.22
CA PRO A 139 22.27 -11.46 2.67
C PRO A 139 22.26 -12.27 1.37
N TYR A 140 21.39 -13.28 1.26
CA TYR A 140 21.24 -14.05 0.02
C TYR A 140 20.70 -13.21 -1.12
N PHE A 141 19.80 -12.25 -0.84
CA PHE A 141 19.34 -11.31 -1.86
C PHE A 141 20.50 -10.52 -2.45
N TYR A 142 21.35 -9.91 -1.62
CA TYR A 142 22.50 -9.14 -2.10
C TYR A 142 23.51 -10.00 -2.86
N LYS A 143 23.80 -11.21 -2.37
CA LYS A 143 24.67 -12.18 -3.07
C LYS A 143 24.12 -12.51 -4.46
N ASN A 144 22.86 -12.94 -4.54
CA ASN A 144 22.23 -13.32 -5.81
C ASN A 144 22.12 -12.12 -6.76
N PHE A 145 21.84 -10.94 -6.23
CA PHE A 145 21.78 -9.71 -7.02
C PHE A 145 23.14 -9.37 -7.63
N ALA A 146 24.22 -9.43 -6.84
CA ALA A 146 25.57 -9.21 -7.32
C ALA A 146 25.99 -10.25 -8.38
N ASP A 147 25.62 -11.52 -8.20
CA ASP A 147 25.96 -12.58 -9.15
C ASP A 147 25.18 -12.48 -10.48
N LEU A 148 23.91 -12.07 -10.42
CA LEU A 148 23.07 -11.88 -11.62
C LEU A 148 23.30 -10.55 -12.35
N SER A 149 24.00 -9.60 -11.72
CA SER A 149 24.29 -8.27 -12.30
C SER A 149 25.66 -8.19 -12.98
N LYS A 150 26.42 -9.30 -13.01
CA LYS A 150 27.65 -9.46 -13.79
C LYS A 150 27.33 -9.72 -15.26
#